data_AF-X0Y9H4-F1
#
_entry.id   AF-X0Y9H4-F1
#
_cell.length_a   1.000
_cell.length_b   1.000
_cell.length_c   1.000
_cell.angle_alpha   90.00
_cell.angle_beta   90.00
_cell.angle_gamma   90.00
#
_symmetry.space_group_name_H-M   'P 1'
#
loop_
_entity.id
_entity.type
_entity.pdbx_description
1 polymer ?
#
loop_
_entity_poly.entity_id
_entity_poly.type
_entity_poly.pdbx_seq_one_letter_code
_entity_poly.pdbx_strand_id
1 'polypeptide(L)'
;SPDAVLAAATSALIQANSTYRSALTAKSDAQAAVDSAEAALASAQETLDELKAGADPEELATAEAALTAAEQALEVAQLQLEELREGATEFAIAAAQGAVDIAEANLEAAIAARNDLLAGASQEDIDLQVQQVQIAELAVEQARQNLEDAMLVAAFDGTVAAINISVGDLVSSATPAMTLLTPDALEVELTLGETDLPSVKVGQKGLIIFDAILEKAYPLTVTSVGLAPTTQQGVVT
;
A
#
# COMPACT_ATOMS: atom_id res chain seq x y z
N SER A 1 13.52 -51.46 -3.99
CA SER A 1 14.67 -51.79 -3.09
C SER A 1 14.84 -50.68 -2.07
N PRO A 2 15.40 -50.96 -0.89
CA PRO A 2 15.67 -49.95 0.15
C PRO A 2 16.40 -48.71 -0.41
N ASP A 3 17.30 -48.90 -1.38
CA ASP A 3 18.01 -47.81 -2.06
C ASP A 3 17.12 -46.88 -2.88
N ALA A 4 16.04 -47.39 -3.49
CA ALA A 4 15.10 -46.57 -4.23
C ALA A 4 14.27 -45.65 -3.30
N VAL A 5 13.98 -46.12 -2.08
CA VAL A 5 13.28 -45.35 -1.05
C VAL A 5 14.19 -44.25 -0.50
N LEU A 6 15.46 -44.56 -0.24
CA LEU A 6 16.45 -43.59 0.24
C LEU A 6 16.78 -42.51 -0.81
N ALA A 7 16.90 -42.90 -2.08
CA ALA A 7 17.09 -41.97 -3.19
C ALA A 7 15.88 -41.03 -3.36
N ALA A 8 14.66 -41.57 -3.28
CA ALA A 8 13.43 -40.77 -3.30
C ALA A 8 13.34 -39.79 -2.12
N ALA A 9 13.68 -40.24 -0.90
CA ALA A 9 13.71 -39.40 0.29
C ALA A 9 14.77 -38.28 0.19
N THR A 10 15.94 -38.59 -0.37
CA THR A 10 17.04 -37.62 -0.55
C THR A 10 16.68 -36.56 -1.60
N SER A 11 16.07 -36.98 -2.72
CA SER A 11 15.56 -36.05 -3.75
C SER A 11 14.45 -35.16 -3.19
N ALA A 12 13.53 -35.72 -2.41
CA ALA A 12 12.46 -34.97 -1.75
C ALA A 12 13.02 -33.92 -0.77
N LEU A 13 14.07 -34.26 -0.01
CA LEU A 13 14.72 -33.33 0.91
C LEU A 13 15.46 -32.19 0.20
N ILE A 14 16.16 -32.48 -0.90
CA ILE A 14 16.86 -31.46 -1.72
C ILE A 14 15.83 -30.49 -2.33
N GLN A 15 14.74 -31.03 -2.88
CA GLN A 15 13.67 -30.24 -3.50
C GLN A 15 12.91 -29.39 -2.47
N ALA A 16 12.64 -29.94 -1.28
CA ALA A 16 12.03 -29.18 -0.19
C ALA A 16 12.92 -28.00 0.25
N ASN A 17 14.24 -28.21 0.34
CA ASN A 17 15.19 -27.14 0.70
C ASN A 17 15.31 -26.06 -0.39
N SER A 18 15.36 -26.43 -1.67
CA SER A 18 15.48 -25.44 -2.75
C SER A 18 14.28 -24.51 -2.80
N THR A 19 13.08 -25.02 -2.59
CA THR A 19 11.86 -24.22 -2.68
C THR A 19 11.54 -23.48 -1.39
N TYR A 20 11.92 -23.98 -0.21
CA TYR A 20 11.93 -23.16 1.02
C TYR A 20 12.77 -21.90 0.82
N ARG A 21 13.93 -22.04 0.17
CA ARG A 21 14.74 -20.88 -0.23
C ARG A 21 14.01 -19.99 -1.23
N SER A 22 13.32 -20.54 -2.23
CA SER A 22 12.50 -19.77 -3.17
C SER A 22 11.35 -19.00 -2.49
N ALA A 23 10.69 -19.58 -1.49
CA ALA A 23 9.63 -18.92 -0.73
C ALA A 23 10.19 -17.79 0.16
N LEU A 24 11.35 -18.00 0.76
CA LEU A 24 12.11 -16.95 1.46
C LEU A 24 12.50 -15.81 0.52
N THR A 25 12.96 -16.14 -0.69
CA THR A 25 13.23 -15.14 -1.74
C THR A 25 11.97 -14.39 -2.12
N ALA A 26 10.84 -15.06 -2.37
CA ALA A 26 9.58 -14.41 -2.72
C ALA A 26 9.08 -13.45 -1.62
N LYS A 27 9.19 -13.84 -0.34
CA LYS A 27 8.91 -12.94 0.79
C LYS A 27 9.87 -11.75 0.81
N SER A 28 11.17 -11.98 0.59
CA SER A 28 12.17 -10.92 0.51
C SER A 28 11.88 -9.95 -0.64
N ASP A 29 11.43 -10.45 -1.79
CA ASP A 29 11.09 -9.65 -2.97
C ASP A 29 9.82 -8.82 -2.70
N ALA A 30 8.82 -9.40 -2.03
CA ALA A 30 7.62 -8.67 -1.61
C ALA A 30 7.95 -7.59 -0.57
N GLN A 31 8.86 -7.86 0.38
CA GLN A 31 9.34 -6.84 1.32
C GLN A 31 10.08 -5.72 0.59
N ALA A 32 10.97 -6.05 -0.35
CA ALA A 32 11.66 -5.05 -1.16
C ALA A 32 10.69 -4.20 -1.98
N ALA A 33 9.55 -4.77 -2.43
CA ALA A 33 8.50 -4.01 -3.10
C ALA A 33 7.80 -3.02 -2.15
N VAL A 34 7.55 -3.41 -0.89
CA VAL A 34 7.04 -2.48 0.14
C VAL A 34 8.03 -1.35 0.38
N ASP A 35 9.29 -1.66 0.63
CA ASP A 35 10.34 -0.66 0.89
C ASP A 35 10.47 0.32 -0.30
N SER A 36 10.39 -0.18 -1.54
CA SER A 36 10.41 0.64 -2.74
C SER A 36 9.17 1.54 -2.87
N ALA A 37 7.99 1.04 -2.52
CA ALA A 37 6.76 1.84 -2.56
C ALA A 37 6.75 2.92 -1.48
N GLU A 38 7.26 2.62 -0.28
CA GLU A 38 7.39 3.59 0.82
C GLU A 38 8.40 4.68 0.47
N ALA A 39 9.52 4.35 -0.16
CA ALA A 39 10.47 5.34 -0.66
C ALA A 39 9.85 6.25 -1.74
N ALA A 40 9.04 5.70 -2.65
CA ALA A 40 8.32 6.48 -3.65
C ALA A 40 7.28 7.41 -3.00
N LEU A 41 6.56 6.95 -1.97
CA LEU A 41 5.64 7.78 -1.19
C LEU A 41 6.37 8.93 -0.50
N ALA A 42 7.49 8.63 0.18
CA ALA A 42 8.30 9.64 0.86
C ALA A 42 8.79 10.72 -0.12
N SER A 43 9.29 10.32 -1.30
CA SER A 43 9.71 11.25 -2.34
C SER A 43 8.54 12.10 -2.86
N ALA A 44 7.36 11.52 -3.08
CA ALA A 44 6.18 12.27 -3.52
C ALA A 44 5.71 13.28 -2.47
N GLN A 45 5.82 12.93 -1.18
CA GLN A 45 5.50 13.82 -0.06
C GLN A 45 6.51 14.96 0.05
N GLU A 46 7.81 14.68 -0.11
CA GLU A 46 8.85 15.70 -0.12
C GLU A 46 8.63 16.73 -1.24
N THR A 47 8.36 16.26 -2.46
CA THR A 47 8.01 17.17 -3.56
C THR A 47 6.74 17.98 -3.28
N LEU A 48 5.73 17.40 -2.60
CA LEU A 48 4.53 18.16 -2.21
C LEU A 48 4.85 19.25 -1.18
N ASP A 49 5.72 18.93 -0.22
CA ASP A 49 6.15 19.88 0.81
C ASP A 49 6.99 21.01 0.21
N GLU A 50 7.87 20.71 -0.76
CA GLU A 50 8.61 21.72 -1.54
C GLU A 50 7.66 22.66 -2.29
N LEU A 51 6.66 22.13 -2.99
CA LEU A 51 5.67 22.96 -3.70
C LEU A 51 4.86 23.86 -2.74
N LYS A 52 4.65 23.42 -1.49
CA LYS A 52 3.93 24.17 -0.45
C LYS A 52 4.79 25.15 0.33
N ALA A 53 6.09 24.90 0.43
CA ALA A 53 7.03 25.75 1.18
C ALA A 53 7.14 27.15 0.59
N GLY A 54 6.81 27.32 -0.69
CA GLY A 54 6.89 28.60 -1.40
C GLY A 54 8.32 28.91 -1.83
N ALA A 55 8.62 30.20 -2.10
CA ALA A 55 9.94 30.62 -2.54
C ALA A 55 11.05 30.24 -1.55
N ASP A 56 12.16 29.72 -2.10
CA ASP A 56 13.39 29.54 -1.34
C ASP A 56 13.88 30.90 -0.80
N PRO A 57 14.18 31.03 0.52
CA PRO A 57 14.68 32.26 1.09
C PRO A 57 15.93 32.83 0.41
N GLU A 58 16.81 31.99 -0.13
CA GLU A 58 18.03 32.40 -0.83
C GLU A 58 17.71 32.97 -2.23
N GLU A 59 16.78 32.34 -2.95
CA GLU A 59 16.28 32.87 -4.23
C GLU A 59 15.53 34.19 -4.03
N LEU A 60 14.69 34.28 -2.99
CA LEU A 60 13.97 35.50 -2.65
C LEU A 60 14.93 36.64 -2.27
N ALA A 61 15.97 36.35 -1.47
CA ALA A 61 16.98 37.34 -1.11
C ALA A 61 17.75 37.85 -2.34
N THR A 62 18.04 36.96 -3.30
CA THR A 62 18.68 37.32 -4.58
C THR A 62 17.78 38.21 -5.42
N ALA A 63 16.48 37.89 -5.51
CA ALA A 63 15.50 38.71 -6.21
C ALA A 63 15.30 40.08 -5.55
N GLU A 64 15.28 40.14 -4.22
CA GLU A 64 15.20 41.41 -3.47
C GLU A 64 16.44 42.28 -3.67
N ALA A 65 17.64 41.67 -3.70
CA ALA A 65 18.86 42.40 -4.03
C ALA A 65 18.85 42.94 -5.47
N ALA A 66 18.34 42.17 -6.42
CA ALA A 66 18.17 42.62 -7.81
C ALA A 66 17.16 43.77 -7.92
N LEU A 67 16.05 43.70 -7.16
CA LEU A 67 15.07 44.78 -7.07
C LEU A 67 15.71 46.07 -6.54
N THR A 68 16.43 46.00 -5.41
CA THR A 68 17.13 47.17 -4.86
C THR A 68 18.16 47.74 -5.84
N ALA A 69 18.89 46.89 -6.57
CA ALA A 69 19.83 47.36 -7.59
C ALA A 69 19.13 48.07 -8.75
N ALA A 70 17.97 47.59 -9.18
CA ALA A 70 17.16 48.21 -10.24
C ALA A 70 16.56 49.55 -9.78
N GLU A 71 16.08 49.64 -8.54
CA GLU A 71 15.61 50.89 -7.93
C GLU A 71 16.72 51.96 -7.90
N GLN A 72 17.93 51.59 -7.47
CA GLN A 72 19.09 52.49 -7.45
C GLN A 72 19.50 52.92 -8.86
N ALA A 73 19.47 52.01 -9.84
CA ALA A 73 19.79 52.34 -11.23
C ALA A 73 18.78 53.32 -11.82
N LEU A 74 17.50 53.17 -11.50
CA LEU A 74 16.44 54.11 -11.89
C LEU A 74 16.66 55.48 -11.25
N GLU A 75 16.95 55.53 -9.94
CA GLU A 75 17.24 56.79 -9.24
C GLU A 75 18.43 57.53 -9.87
N VAL A 76 19.53 56.81 -10.16
CA VAL A 76 20.71 57.40 -10.82
C VAL A 76 20.37 57.92 -12.22
N ALA A 77 19.61 57.17 -13.01
CA ALA A 77 19.19 57.60 -14.35
C ALA A 77 18.29 58.84 -14.31
N GLN A 78 17.38 58.92 -13.34
CA GLN A 78 16.50 60.08 -13.13
C GLN A 78 17.30 61.31 -12.70
N LEU A 79 18.26 61.16 -11.78
CA LEU A 79 19.15 62.25 -11.36
C LEU A 79 20.00 62.78 -12.53
N GLN A 80 20.53 61.90 -13.38
CA GLN A 80 21.28 62.30 -14.57
C GLN A 80 20.41 63.02 -15.60
N LEU A 81 19.17 62.57 -15.80
CA LEU A 81 18.23 63.27 -16.67
C LEU A 81 17.93 64.68 -16.15
N GLU A 82 17.74 64.83 -14.84
CA GLU A 82 17.48 66.13 -14.22
C GLU A 82 18.68 67.07 -14.34
N GLU A 83 19.90 66.58 -14.09
CA GLU A 83 21.15 67.36 -14.27
C GLU A 83 21.30 67.85 -15.73
N LEU A 84 21.00 67.00 -16.71
CA LEU A 84 21.13 67.34 -18.13
C LEU A 84 20.06 68.35 -18.61
N ARG A 85 18.91 68.45 -17.93
CA ARG A 85 17.87 69.44 -18.27
C ARG A 85 18.29 70.88 -18.00
N GLU A 86 19.28 71.11 -17.13
CA GLU A 86 19.73 72.48 -16.77
C GLU A 86 20.66 73.13 -17.81
N GLY A 87 21.03 72.44 -18.89
CA GLY A 87 21.84 73.06 -19.95
C GLY A 87 22.41 72.17 -21.05
N ALA A 88 22.04 70.89 -21.13
CA ALA A 88 22.53 69.98 -22.16
C ALA A 88 21.79 70.14 -23.49
N THR A 89 22.31 69.49 -24.53
CA THR A 89 21.67 69.46 -25.86
C THR A 89 20.44 68.55 -25.84
N GLU A 90 19.48 68.80 -26.74
CA GLU A 90 18.28 67.94 -26.88
C GLU A 90 18.64 66.46 -27.11
N PHE A 91 19.73 66.19 -27.84
CA PHE A 91 20.22 64.82 -28.06
C PHE A 91 20.66 64.14 -26.76
N ALA A 92 21.36 64.87 -25.87
CA ALA A 92 21.79 64.34 -24.58
C ALA A 92 20.59 64.07 -23.66
N ILE A 93 19.61 64.97 -23.64
CA ILE A 93 18.36 64.79 -22.89
C ILE A 93 17.60 63.56 -23.40
N ALA A 94 17.46 63.40 -24.71
CA ALA A 94 16.81 62.23 -25.30
C ALA A 94 17.51 60.91 -24.96
N ALA A 95 18.85 60.89 -24.95
CA ALA A 95 19.62 59.72 -24.55
C ALA A 95 19.43 59.39 -23.06
N ALA A 96 19.40 60.39 -22.18
CA ALA A 96 19.15 60.20 -20.75
C ALA A 96 17.71 59.75 -20.47
N GLN A 97 16.73 60.26 -21.21
CA GLN A 97 15.35 59.78 -21.15
C GLN A 97 15.27 58.29 -21.52
N GLY A 98 15.95 57.89 -22.60
CA GLY A 98 16.03 56.47 -22.96
C GLY A 98 16.71 55.60 -21.89
N ALA A 99 17.68 56.14 -21.15
CA ALA A 99 18.29 55.44 -20.02
C ALA A 99 17.31 55.26 -18.84
N VAL A 100 16.46 56.26 -18.57
CA VAL A 100 15.37 56.13 -17.59
C VAL A 100 14.38 55.06 -18.04
N ASP A 101 13.93 55.10 -19.29
CA ASP A 101 12.97 54.11 -19.82
C ASP A 101 13.52 52.67 -19.71
N ILE A 102 14.81 52.47 -19.95
CA ILE A 102 15.50 51.17 -19.76
C ILE A 102 15.54 50.78 -18.28
N ALA A 103 15.85 51.72 -17.38
CA ALA A 103 15.92 51.46 -15.95
C ALA A 103 14.53 51.13 -15.37
N GLU A 104 13.46 51.79 -15.82
CA GLU A 104 12.07 51.48 -15.47
C GLU A 104 11.70 50.06 -15.93
N ALA A 105 12.03 49.69 -17.17
CA ALA A 105 11.78 48.34 -17.68
C ALA A 105 12.53 47.27 -16.87
N ASN A 106 13.77 47.54 -16.45
CA ASN A 106 14.54 46.63 -15.60
C ASN A 106 13.94 46.51 -14.18
N LEU A 107 13.43 47.61 -13.62
CA LEU A 107 12.72 47.60 -12.34
C LEU A 107 11.45 46.76 -12.43
N GLU A 108 10.64 46.95 -13.47
CA GLU A 108 9.42 46.16 -13.68
C GLU A 108 9.74 44.67 -13.81
N ALA A 109 10.80 44.31 -14.56
CA ALA A 109 11.26 42.93 -14.66
C ALA A 109 11.71 42.34 -13.31
N ALA A 110 12.39 43.12 -12.46
CA ALA A 110 12.81 42.67 -11.13
C ALA A 110 11.61 42.49 -10.18
N ILE A 111 10.61 43.37 -10.24
CA ILE A 111 9.35 43.24 -9.49
C ILE A 111 8.60 41.98 -9.92
N ALA A 112 8.48 41.74 -11.23
CA ALA A 112 7.82 40.56 -11.76
C ALA A 112 8.52 39.27 -11.29
N ALA A 113 9.86 39.20 -11.42
CA ALA A 113 10.64 38.05 -10.96
C ALA A 113 10.45 37.75 -9.45
N ARG A 114 10.43 38.80 -8.61
CA ARG A 114 10.16 38.64 -7.17
C ARG A 114 8.73 38.14 -6.91
N ASN A 115 7.74 38.68 -7.62
CA ASN A 115 6.35 38.29 -7.45
C ASN A 115 6.09 36.86 -7.92
N ASP A 116 6.74 36.42 -8.99
CA ASP A 116 6.65 35.05 -9.50
C ASP A 116 7.20 34.05 -8.46
N LEU A 117 8.33 34.37 -7.81
CA LEU A 117 8.84 33.57 -6.70
C LEU A 117 7.84 33.51 -5.55
N LEU A 118 7.28 34.65 -5.12
CA LEU A 118 6.31 34.72 -4.03
C LEU A 118 4.99 34.03 -4.33
N ALA A 119 4.56 34.00 -5.60
CA ALA A 119 3.39 33.25 -6.04
C ALA A 119 3.59 31.73 -5.87
N GLY A 120 4.83 31.25 -6.04
CA GLY A 120 5.18 29.85 -5.84
C GLY A 120 4.50 28.91 -6.84
N ALA A 121 4.35 27.64 -6.44
CA ALA A 121 3.67 26.65 -7.26
C ALA A 121 2.18 26.98 -7.45
N SER A 122 1.64 26.70 -8.64
CA SER A 122 0.21 26.91 -8.88
C SER A 122 -0.63 25.91 -8.08
N GLN A 123 -1.90 26.28 -7.80
CA GLN A 123 -2.82 25.35 -7.14
C GLN A 123 -3.01 24.06 -7.97
N GLU A 124 -2.96 24.17 -9.29
CA GLU A 124 -3.07 23.03 -10.22
C GLU A 124 -1.89 22.07 -10.05
N ASP A 125 -0.66 22.59 -9.92
CA ASP A 125 0.53 21.78 -9.66
C ASP A 125 0.46 21.09 -8.31
N ILE A 126 0.00 21.80 -7.27
CA ILE A 126 -0.20 21.24 -5.93
C ILE A 126 -1.25 20.12 -5.99
N ASP A 127 -2.37 20.33 -6.65
CA ASP A 127 -3.46 19.34 -6.76
C ASP A 127 -3.02 18.10 -7.55
N LEU A 128 -2.22 18.27 -8.60
CA LEU A 128 -1.59 17.16 -9.32
C LEU A 128 -0.64 16.38 -8.41
N GLN A 129 0.18 17.07 -7.62
CA GLN A 129 1.11 16.41 -6.72
C GLN A 129 0.39 15.70 -5.55
N VAL A 130 -0.72 16.26 -5.04
CA VAL A 130 -1.58 15.58 -4.05
C VAL A 130 -2.11 14.26 -4.62
N GLN A 131 -2.53 14.23 -5.88
CA GLN A 131 -2.94 12.99 -6.53
C GLN A 131 -1.77 12.01 -6.67
N GLN A 132 -0.57 12.49 -6.95
CA GLN A 132 0.62 11.65 -7.03
C GLN A 132 0.98 11.01 -5.69
N VAL A 133 0.83 11.74 -4.57
CA VAL A 133 0.94 11.19 -3.22
C VAL A 133 -0.11 10.10 -3.00
N GLN A 134 -1.37 10.36 -3.35
CA GLN A 134 -2.44 9.36 -3.21
C GLN A 134 -2.18 8.08 -4.02
N ILE A 135 -1.66 8.20 -5.24
CA ILE A 135 -1.24 7.06 -6.06
C ILE A 135 -0.12 6.27 -5.36
N ALA A 136 0.86 6.96 -4.76
CA ALA A 136 1.94 6.31 -4.04
C ALA A 136 1.46 5.62 -2.75
N GLU A 137 0.51 6.21 -2.01
CA GLU A 137 -0.13 5.59 -0.85
C GLU A 137 -0.84 4.29 -1.25
N LEU A 138 -1.59 4.30 -2.35
CA LEU A 138 -2.26 3.10 -2.88
C LEU A 138 -1.24 2.03 -3.31
N ALA A 139 -0.08 2.43 -3.84
CA ALA A 139 0.98 1.50 -4.19
C ALA A 139 1.61 0.83 -2.95
N VAL A 140 1.79 1.58 -1.85
CA VAL A 140 2.24 1.04 -0.55
C VAL A 140 1.22 0.03 -0.02
N GLU A 141 -0.06 0.38 -0.04
CA GLU A 141 -1.13 -0.51 0.42
C GLU A 141 -1.17 -1.81 -0.40
N GLN A 142 -1.10 -1.71 -1.72
CA GLN A 142 -1.06 -2.88 -2.60
C GLN A 142 0.18 -3.75 -2.36
N ALA A 143 1.36 -3.13 -2.15
CA ALA A 143 2.58 -3.87 -1.87
C ALA A 143 2.51 -4.60 -0.51
N ARG A 144 1.91 -3.97 0.51
CA ARG A 144 1.68 -4.60 1.82
C ARG A 144 0.71 -5.77 1.73
N GLN A 145 -0.38 -5.64 0.98
CA GLN A 145 -1.31 -6.74 0.72
C GLN A 145 -0.61 -7.91 0.02
N ASN A 146 0.22 -7.63 -1.00
CA ASN A 146 0.98 -8.69 -1.67
C ASN A 146 1.99 -9.39 -0.74
N LEU A 147 2.58 -8.65 0.21
CA LEU A 147 3.47 -9.23 1.24
C LEU A 147 2.69 -10.08 2.24
N GLU A 148 1.50 -9.66 2.63
CA GLU A 148 0.60 -10.44 3.49
C GLU A 148 0.14 -11.72 2.77
N ASP A 149 -0.29 -11.62 1.51
CA ASP A 149 -0.70 -12.75 0.67
C ASP A 149 0.44 -13.73 0.38
N ALA A 150 1.70 -13.27 0.45
CA ALA A 150 2.88 -14.15 0.36
C ALA A 150 3.06 -15.03 1.61
N MET A 151 2.31 -14.78 2.69
CA MET A 151 2.35 -15.54 3.94
C MET A 151 1.00 -16.21 4.24
N LEU A 152 0.94 -17.54 4.12
CA LEU A 152 -0.22 -18.29 4.56
C LEU A 152 -0.22 -18.45 6.09
N VAL A 153 -1.17 -17.81 6.78
CA VAL A 153 -1.37 -17.93 8.23
C VAL A 153 -2.64 -18.71 8.55
N ALA A 154 -2.68 -19.35 9.73
CA ALA A 154 -3.87 -20.06 10.18
C ALA A 154 -4.99 -19.07 10.57
N ALA A 155 -6.21 -19.31 10.10
CA ALA A 155 -7.36 -18.44 10.37
C ALA A 155 -7.89 -18.54 11.81
N PHE A 156 -7.59 -19.64 12.52
CA PHE A 156 -7.99 -19.89 13.90
C PHE A 156 -7.07 -20.93 14.57
N ASP A 157 -7.11 -21.02 15.90
CA ASP A 157 -6.39 -22.04 16.67
C ASP A 157 -6.95 -23.44 16.36
N GLY A 158 -6.08 -24.38 15.97
CA GLY A 158 -6.51 -25.71 15.57
C GLY A 158 -5.36 -26.69 15.37
N THR A 159 -5.70 -27.92 15.00
CA THR A 159 -4.74 -28.97 14.63
C THR A 159 -4.72 -29.13 13.11
N VAL A 160 -3.53 -29.17 12.50
CA VAL A 160 -3.40 -29.40 11.05
C VAL A 160 -3.79 -30.84 10.74
N ALA A 161 -4.88 -31.01 9.98
CA ALA A 161 -5.40 -32.32 9.58
C ALA A 161 -4.69 -32.86 8.34
N ALA A 162 -4.46 -31.97 7.36
CA ALA A 162 -3.81 -32.27 6.11
C ALA A 162 -3.15 -31.02 5.54
N ILE A 163 -2.00 -31.21 4.91
CA ILE A 163 -1.37 -30.22 4.03
C ILE A 163 -1.52 -30.79 2.62
N ASN A 164 -2.36 -30.13 1.81
CA ASN A 164 -2.72 -30.64 0.47
C ASN A 164 -1.83 -30.04 -0.63
N ILE A 165 -0.91 -29.16 -0.26
CA ILE A 165 0.08 -28.57 -1.17
C ILE A 165 1.46 -29.12 -0.86
N SER A 166 2.17 -29.46 -1.92
CA SER A 166 3.59 -29.76 -1.85
C SER A 166 4.40 -28.54 -2.23
N VAL A 167 5.59 -28.51 -1.66
CA VAL A 167 6.58 -27.50 -1.93
C VAL A 167 6.96 -27.54 -3.43
N GLY A 168 6.58 -26.50 -4.19
CA GLY A 168 6.83 -26.39 -5.63
C GLY A 168 5.57 -26.51 -6.49
N ASP A 169 4.42 -26.76 -5.89
CA ASP A 169 3.14 -26.77 -6.59
C ASP A 169 2.78 -25.36 -7.09
N LEU A 170 2.27 -25.29 -8.32
CA LEU A 170 1.62 -24.08 -8.82
C LEU A 170 0.24 -24.00 -8.16
N VAL A 171 0.15 -23.23 -7.08
CA VAL A 171 -1.10 -23.04 -6.35
C VAL A 171 -1.84 -21.81 -6.86
N SER A 172 -3.17 -21.92 -6.91
CA SER A 172 -4.06 -20.79 -7.20
C SER A 172 -4.99 -20.58 -6.02
N SER A 173 -5.73 -19.46 -5.99
CA SER A 173 -6.71 -19.17 -4.96
C SER A 173 -7.83 -20.23 -4.83
N ALA A 174 -7.99 -21.11 -5.80
CA ALA A 174 -8.97 -22.20 -5.77
C ALA A 174 -8.46 -23.49 -5.09
N THR A 175 -7.16 -23.62 -4.83
CA THR A 175 -6.57 -24.86 -4.28
C THR A 175 -6.40 -24.73 -2.76
N PRO A 176 -7.17 -25.46 -1.92
CA PRO A 176 -7.04 -25.37 -0.48
C PRO A 176 -5.69 -25.94 -0.03
N ALA A 177 -4.81 -25.07 0.50
CA ALA A 177 -3.46 -25.43 0.91
C ALA A 177 -3.41 -26.35 2.14
N MET A 178 -4.28 -26.09 3.13
CA MET A 178 -4.26 -26.76 4.42
C MET A 178 -5.69 -26.95 4.94
N THR A 179 -5.92 -28.08 5.60
CA THR A 179 -7.15 -28.34 6.35
C THR A 179 -6.84 -28.22 7.84
N LEU A 180 -7.52 -27.31 8.53
CA LEU A 180 -7.41 -27.12 9.99
C LEU A 180 -8.65 -27.71 10.69
N LEU A 181 -8.41 -28.47 11.75
CA LEU A 181 -9.46 -29.00 12.64
C LEU A 181 -9.51 -28.17 13.93
N THR A 182 -10.70 -27.73 14.33
CA THR A 182 -10.97 -27.15 15.64
C THR A 182 -11.23 -28.27 16.65
N PRO A 183 -10.36 -28.48 17.66
CA PRO A 183 -10.57 -29.56 18.64
C PRO A 183 -11.81 -29.33 19.54
N ASP A 184 -12.28 -28.09 19.67
CA ASP A 184 -13.34 -27.72 20.61
C ASP A 184 -14.76 -27.74 20.02
N ALA A 185 -14.92 -28.13 18.75
CA ALA A 185 -16.21 -28.16 18.04
C ALA A 185 -16.52 -29.56 17.47
N LEU A 186 -16.46 -30.59 18.34
CA LEU A 186 -16.81 -31.95 17.94
C LEU A 186 -18.33 -32.08 17.78
N GLU A 187 -18.80 -32.14 16.54
CA GLU A 187 -20.19 -32.49 16.22
C GLU A 187 -20.28 -33.98 15.84
N VAL A 188 -21.34 -34.63 16.30
CA VAL A 188 -21.67 -36.01 15.91
C VAL A 188 -22.94 -35.98 15.09
N GLU A 189 -22.83 -36.32 13.81
CA GLU A 189 -23.98 -36.52 12.96
C GLU A 189 -24.60 -37.90 13.26
N LEU A 190 -25.88 -37.90 13.62
CA LEU A 190 -26.64 -39.11 13.91
C LEU A 190 -27.77 -39.23 12.89
N THR A 191 -27.78 -40.31 12.12
CA THR A 191 -28.92 -40.66 11.28
C THR A 191 -30.02 -41.24 12.16
N LEU A 192 -31.21 -40.65 12.09
CA LEU A 192 -32.41 -41.12 12.78
C LEU A 192 -33.39 -41.63 11.74
N GLY A 193 -34.15 -42.68 12.05
CA GLY A 193 -35.24 -43.10 11.19
C GLY A 193 -36.39 -42.08 11.22
N GLU A 194 -37.12 -41.96 10.12
CA GLU A 194 -38.29 -41.07 9.99
C GLU A 194 -39.31 -41.19 11.14
N THR A 195 -39.48 -42.39 11.71
CA THR A 195 -40.39 -42.64 12.84
C THR A 195 -39.93 -42.00 14.15
N ASP A 196 -38.62 -41.78 14.32
CA ASP A 196 -38.02 -41.25 15.55
C ASP A 196 -37.80 -39.73 15.49
N LEU A 197 -37.83 -39.13 14.29
CA LEU A 197 -37.63 -37.70 14.05
C LEU A 197 -38.58 -36.80 14.89
N PRO A 198 -39.89 -37.08 15.03
CA PRO A 198 -40.79 -36.24 15.84
C PRO A 198 -40.42 -36.20 17.32
N SER A 199 -39.66 -37.18 17.79
CA SER A 199 -39.29 -37.35 19.20
C SER A 199 -38.00 -36.62 19.59
N VAL A 200 -37.27 -36.06 18.62
CA VAL A 200 -35.99 -35.36 18.84
C VAL A 200 -36.16 -33.86 18.64
N LYS A 201 -35.69 -33.06 19.61
CA LYS A 201 -35.77 -31.58 19.56
C LYS A 201 -34.41 -30.94 19.77
N VAL A 202 -34.19 -29.80 19.12
CA VAL A 202 -33.03 -28.93 19.38
C VAL A 202 -33.00 -28.55 20.87
N GLY A 203 -31.82 -28.61 21.48
CA GLY A 203 -31.57 -28.39 22.91
C GLY A 203 -31.77 -29.63 23.79
N GLN A 204 -32.21 -30.76 23.23
CA GLN A 204 -32.36 -32.00 23.98
C GLN A 204 -30.99 -32.55 24.40
N LYS A 205 -30.88 -32.97 25.67
CA LYS A 205 -29.67 -33.57 26.22
C LYS A 205 -29.76 -35.09 26.11
N GLY A 206 -28.64 -35.72 25.77
CA GLY A 206 -28.53 -37.16 25.64
C GLY A 206 -27.17 -37.68 26.09
N LEU A 207 -26.98 -38.99 25.98
CA LEU A 207 -25.70 -39.65 26.19
C LEU A 207 -25.35 -40.41 24.92
N ILE A 208 -24.12 -40.24 24.44
CA ILE A 208 -23.55 -41.06 23.36
C ILE A 208 -22.52 -42.02 23.95
N ILE A 209 -22.54 -43.25 23.47
CA ILE A 209 -21.58 -44.29 23.81
C ILE A 209 -20.97 -44.74 22.49
N PHE A 210 -19.64 -44.73 22.41
CA PHE A 210 -18.92 -45.15 21.21
C PHE A 210 -18.47 -46.60 21.38
N ASP A 211 -18.79 -47.46 20.42
CA ASP A 211 -18.36 -48.86 20.44
C ASP A 211 -16.84 -49.01 20.52
N ALA A 212 -16.09 -48.06 19.93
CA ALA A 212 -14.64 -48.02 19.94
C ALA A 212 -14.03 -47.55 21.27
N ILE A 213 -14.81 -46.90 22.14
CA ILE A 213 -14.38 -46.39 23.46
C ILE A 213 -15.30 -46.99 24.51
N LEU A 214 -15.06 -48.27 24.80
CA LEU A 214 -15.82 -49.03 25.78
C LEU A 214 -15.80 -48.33 27.15
N GLU A 215 -16.98 -48.33 27.79
CA GLU A 215 -17.23 -47.87 29.17
C GLU A 215 -17.24 -46.35 29.43
N LYS A 216 -17.33 -45.50 28.41
CA LYS A 216 -17.54 -44.04 28.60
C LYS A 216 -18.79 -43.52 27.90
N ALA A 217 -19.69 -42.94 28.68
CA ALA A 217 -20.84 -42.20 28.17
C ALA A 217 -20.50 -40.70 28.13
N TYR A 218 -20.70 -40.08 26.98
CA TYR A 218 -20.42 -38.67 26.76
C TYR A 218 -21.74 -37.89 26.72
N PRO A 219 -21.92 -36.83 27.52
CA PRO A 219 -23.09 -35.98 27.43
C PRO A 219 -23.10 -35.24 26.09
N LEU A 220 -24.24 -35.25 25.40
CA LEU A 220 -24.47 -34.51 24.17
C LEU A 220 -25.65 -33.55 24.33
N THR A 221 -25.68 -32.50 23.52
CA THR A 221 -26.85 -31.64 23.33
C THR A 221 -27.14 -31.54 21.85
N VAL A 222 -28.40 -31.72 21.45
CA VAL A 222 -28.82 -31.60 20.04
C VAL A 222 -28.72 -30.13 19.63
N THR A 223 -27.79 -29.79 18.75
CA THR A 223 -27.59 -28.42 18.26
C THR A 223 -28.45 -28.11 17.04
N SER A 224 -28.69 -29.09 16.17
CA SER A 224 -29.51 -28.97 14.97
C SER A 224 -30.21 -30.29 14.63
N VAL A 225 -31.37 -30.21 13.98
CA VAL A 225 -32.09 -31.35 13.39
C VAL A 225 -32.33 -31.03 11.93
N GLY A 226 -31.75 -31.83 11.02
CA GLY A 226 -31.90 -31.65 9.58
C GLY A 226 -33.35 -31.85 9.14
N LEU A 227 -33.86 -30.93 8.31
CA LEU A 227 -35.22 -31.01 7.74
C LEU A 227 -35.25 -31.77 6.39
N ALA A 228 -34.09 -32.14 5.85
CA ALA A 228 -33.94 -32.80 4.57
C ALA A 228 -33.51 -34.27 4.76
N PRO A 229 -34.15 -35.24 4.08
CA PRO A 229 -33.74 -36.64 4.14
C PRO A 229 -32.38 -36.84 3.45
N THR A 230 -31.47 -37.59 4.06
CA THR A 230 -30.18 -37.97 3.45
C THR A 230 -30.26 -39.38 2.88
N THR A 231 -30.09 -39.54 1.57
CA THR A 231 -30.16 -40.86 0.92
C THR A 231 -28.76 -41.46 0.78
N GLN A 232 -28.43 -42.50 1.54
CA GLN A 232 -27.20 -43.27 1.36
C GLN A 232 -27.55 -44.68 0.81
N GLN A 233 -27.09 -44.99 -0.41
CA GLN A 233 -27.24 -46.27 -1.14
C GLN A 233 -28.54 -47.06 -0.87
N GLY A 234 -29.67 -46.52 -1.35
CA GLY A 234 -30.86 -47.34 -1.62
C GLY A 234 -31.73 -47.71 -0.43
N VAL A 235 -31.49 -47.15 0.76
CA VAL A 235 -32.48 -47.10 1.83
C VAL A 235 -32.69 -45.64 2.21
N VAL A 236 -33.94 -45.20 2.16
CA VAL A 236 -34.35 -43.91 2.72
C VAL A 236 -34.52 -44.17 4.22
N THR A 237 -33.68 -43.57 5.05
CA THR A 237 -33.85 -43.53 6.51
C THR A 237 -34.02 -42.10 6.95
#